data_AF-A0A323VF88-F1
#
_entry.id   AF-A0A323VF88-F1
#
_cell.length_a   1.000
_cell.length_b   1.000
_cell.length_c   1.000
_cell.angle_alpha   90.00
_cell.angle_beta   90.00
_cell.angle_gamma   90.00
#
_symmetry.space_group_name_H-M   'P 1'
#
loop_
_entity.id
_entity.type
_entity.pdbx_description
1 polymer ?
#
loop_
_entity_poly.entity_id
_entity_poly.type
_entity_poly.pdbx_seq_one_letter_code
_entity_poly.pdbx_strand_id
1 'polypeptide(L)' 'DPASAVRLHRGPAPAAVSAGPRVGISVATELPWRFWETGAPSVSVFRAGGKPRRGAARQDQRRD' A
#
# COMPACT_ATOMS: atom_id res chain seq x y z
N ASP A 1 18.60 -4.69 -18.80
CA ASP A 1 19.39 -4.82 -20.03
C ASP A 1 19.71 -3.43 -20.57
N PRO A 2 21.00 -3.04 -20.64
CA PRO A 2 21.43 -1.79 -21.27
C PRO A 2 20.99 -1.62 -22.74
N ALA A 3 20.74 -2.72 -23.47
CA ALA A 3 20.30 -2.71 -24.86
C ALA A 3 18.77 -2.50 -25.03
N SER A 4 17.99 -2.45 -23.93
CA SER A 4 16.55 -2.17 -24.01
C SER A 4 16.27 -0.86 -24.74
N ALA A 5 15.10 -0.71 -25.37
CA ALA A 5 14.65 0.58 -25.93
C ALA A 5 14.13 1.57 -24.86
N VAL A 6 13.85 1.10 -23.65
CA VAL A 6 13.28 1.92 -22.57
C VAL A 6 14.38 2.71 -21.85
N ARG A 7 14.13 3.99 -21.58
CA ARG A 7 15.03 4.89 -20.83
C ARG A 7 14.29 5.50 -19.65
N LEU A 8 14.99 5.62 -18.51
CA LEU A 8 14.52 6.37 -17.35
C LEU A 8 15.27 7.69 -17.29
N HIS A 9 14.53 8.79 -17.14
CA HIS A 9 15.08 10.13 -16.98
C HIS A 9 14.77 10.65 -15.57
N ARG A 10 15.64 11.50 -15.03
CA ARG A 10 15.40 12.12 -13.71
C ARG A 10 14.28 13.15 -13.84
N GLY A 11 13.20 12.94 -13.11
CA GLY A 11 12.12 13.92 -12.94
C GLY A 11 12.32 14.81 -11.71
N PRO A 12 11.41 15.77 -11.48
CA PRO A 12 11.37 16.51 -10.22
C PRO A 12 11.13 15.57 -9.04
N ALA A 13 11.66 15.92 -7.87
CA ALA A 13 11.36 15.18 -6.65
C ALA A 13 9.92 15.48 -6.18
N PRO A 14 9.18 14.48 -5.64
CA PRO A 14 7.86 14.71 -5.09
C PRO A 14 7.92 15.62 -3.86
N ALA A 15 6.91 16.47 -3.67
CA ALA A 15 6.86 17.40 -2.53
C ALA A 15 6.76 16.66 -1.19
N ALA A 16 6.06 15.53 -1.16
CA ALA A 16 5.95 14.65 0.01
C ALA A 16 5.76 13.19 -0.42
N VAL A 17 6.42 12.29 0.30
CA VAL A 17 6.31 10.83 0.11
C VAL A 17 5.55 10.23 1.29
N SER A 18 4.49 9.51 0.99
CA SER A 18 3.78 8.66 1.94
C SER A 18 4.26 7.21 1.83
N ALA A 19 4.18 6.47 2.93
CA ALA A 19 4.52 5.05 2.98
C ALA A 19 3.40 4.22 3.62
N GLY A 20 3.31 2.94 3.25
CA GLY A 20 2.33 2.02 3.82
C GLY A 20 2.37 0.62 3.24
N PRO A 21 1.41 -0.25 3.61
CA PRO A 21 1.26 -1.60 3.10
C PRO A 21 1.26 -1.70 1.58
N ARG A 22 1.82 -2.77 1.02
CA ARG A 22 1.69 -3.06 -0.42
C ARG A 22 0.29 -3.58 -0.75
N VAL A 23 -0.11 -3.35 -1.98
CA VAL A 23 -1.42 -3.77 -2.50
C VAL A 23 -1.37 -5.25 -2.88
N GLY A 24 -2.43 -6.00 -2.51
CA GLY A 24 -2.69 -7.33 -3.06
C GLY A 24 -1.70 -8.46 -2.70
N ILE A 25 -0.78 -8.24 -1.77
CA ILE A 25 0.17 -9.27 -1.34
C ILE A 25 -0.43 -10.16 -0.23
N SER A 26 0.05 -11.40 -0.11
CA SER A 26 -0.44 -12.36 0.89
C SER A 26 0.44 -12.51 2.14
N VAL A 27 1.69 -12.04 2.08
CA VAL A 27 2.70 -12.16 3.16
C VAL A 27 3.30 -10.81 3.47
N ALA A 28 3.72 -10.58 4.72
CA ALA A 28 4.27 -9.29 5.15
C ALA A 28 3.35 -8.10 4.83
N THR A 29 2.04 -8.29 4.96
CA THR A 29 0.99 -7.32 4.61
C THR A 29 1.12 -6.02 5.38
N GLU A 30 1.66 -6.06 6.60
CA GLU A 30 1.78 -4.90 7.47
C GLU A 30 3.06 -4.09 7.24
N LEU A 31 4.01 -4.57 6.41
CA LEU A 31 5.26 -3.84 6.19
C LEU A 31 5.05 -2.63 5.26
N PRO A 32 5.63 -1.46 5.57
CA PRO A 32 5.41 -0.22 4.83
C PRO A 32 6.28 -0.11 3.57
N TRP A 33 6.23 -1.12 2.70
CA TRP A 33 7.08 -1.22 1.50
C TRP A 33 6.42 -0.68 0.23
N ARG A 34 5.35 0.10 0.37
CA ARG A 34 4.76 0.88 -0.71
C ARG A 34 5.04 2.34 -0.45
N PHE A 35 5.52 3.06 -1.47
CA PHE A 35 5.82 4.48 -1.42
C PHE A 35 5.05 5.19 -2.55
N TRP A 36 4.51 6.37 -2.28
CA TRP A 36 3.79 7.17 -3.28
C TRP A 36 3.84 8.66 -2.94
N GLU A 37 3.54 9.51 -3.93
CA GLU A 37 3.40 10.95 -3.72
C GLU A 37 2.09 11.26 -2.99
N THR A 38 2.17 12.03 -1.91
CA THR A 38 1.02 12.38 -1.08
C THR A 38 0.01 13.21 -1.87
N GLY A 39 -1.24 12.73 -1.95
CA GLY A 39 -2.34 13.45 -2.60
C GLY A 39 -2.38 13.34 -4.14
N ALA A 40 -1.41 12.67 -4.77
CA ALA A 40 -1.39 12.54 -6.23
C ALA A 40 -2.58 11.70 -6.76
N PRO A 41 -3.37 12.22 -7.71
CA PRO A 41 -4.57 11.53 -8.23
C PRO A 41 -4.24 10.31 -9.10
N SER A 42 -2.99 10.20 -9.56
CA SER A 42 -2.47 9.06 -10.30
C SER A 42 -2.21 7.84 -9.42
N VAL A 43 -2.27 7.98 -8.09
CA VAL A 43 -2.02 6.86 -7.17
C VAL A 43 -3.18 5.87 -7.22
N SER A 44 -2.88 4.64 -7.64
CA SER A 44 -3.86 3.56 -7.66
C SER A 44 -4.48 3.29 -6.28
N VAL A 45 -5.77 2.94 -6.28
CA VAL A 45 -6.55 2.61 -5.08
C VAL A 45 -5.88 1.49 -4.27
N PHE A 46 -5.80 1.66 -2.95
CA PHE A 46 -5.30 0.63 -2.05
C PHE A 46 -6.29 -0.54 -1.93
N ARG A 47 -5.79 -1.77 -2.10
CA ARG A 47 -6.55 -3.00 -1.89
C ARG A 47 -5.71 -3.94 -1.04
N ALA A 48 -6.19 -4.26 0.15
CA ALA A 48 -5.53 -5.22 1.03
C ALA A 48 -5.51 -6.61 0.38
N GLY A 49 -4.39 -7.31 0.50
CA GLY A 49 -4.28 -8.73 0.19
C GLY A 49 -4.23 -9.58 1.46
N GLY A 50 -4.06 -10.88 1.30
CA GLY A 50 -4.02 -11.82 2.42
C GLY A 50 -5.40 -12.20 2.94
N LYS A 51 -5.41 -13.09 3.96
CA LYS A 51 -6.66 -13.60 4.51
C LYS A 51 -7.30 -12.48 5.36
N PRO A 52 -8.55 -12.06 5.07
CA PRO A 52 -9.19 -11.04 5.89
C PRO A 52 -9.21 -11.55 7.33
N ARG A 53 -8.73 -10.72 8.27
CA ARG A 53 -8.94 -10.99 9.70
C ARG A 53 -10.46 -11.01 9.87
N ARG A 54 -11.05 -12.21 10.04
CA ARG A 54 -12.45 -12.33 10.43
C ARG A 54 -12.58 -11.48 11.69
N GLY A 55 -13.41 -10.44 11.60
CA GLY A 55 -13.52 -9.42 12.64
C GLY A 55 -13.71 -10.09 14.00
N ALA A 56 -13.08 -9.51 15.03
CA ALA A 56 -13.45 -9.82 16.40
C ALA A 56 -14.99 -9.71 16.47
N ALA A 57 -15.65 -10.85 16.56
CA ALA A 57 -17.08 -10.89 16.74
C ALA A 57 -17.36 -10.11 18.01
N ARG A 58 -17.98 -8.94 17.83
CA ARG A 58 -18.92 -8.28 18.72
C ARG A 58 -18.70 -8.66 20.19
N GLN A 59 -17.94 -7.82 20.88
CA GLN A 59 -17.70 -7.97 22.31
C GLN A 59 -19.00 -8.22 23.06
N ASP A 60 -18.90 -9.21 23.93
CA ASP A 60 -19.75 -9.50 25.05
C ASP A 60 -20.20 -8.21 25.78
N GLN A 61 -21.49 -7.92 25.71
CA GLN A 61 -22.17 -7.03 26.65
C GLN A 61 -23.51 -7.67 27.01
N ARG A 62 -23.39 -8.81 27.72
CA ARG A 62 -24.36 -9.28 28.71
C ARG A 62 -23.67 -9.19 30.08
N ARG A 63 -24.10 -8.20 30.87
CA ARG A 63 -23.98 -8.00 32.35
C ARG A 63 -23.99 -6.47 32.54
N ASP A 64 -24.94 -5.83 33.21
CA ASP A 64 -25.89 -6.26 34.25
C ASP A 64 -27.31 -5.73 34.00
#